data_AF-A0A1F4TKV4-F1
#
_entry.id   AF-A0A1F4TKV4-F1
#
_cell.length_a   1.000
_cell.length_b   1.000
_cell.length_c   1.000
_cell.angle_alpha   90.00
_cell.angle_beta   90.00
_cell.angle_gamma   90.00
#
_symmetry.space_group_name_H-M   'P 1'
#
loop_
_entity.id
_entity.type
_entity.pdbx_description
1 polymer ?
#
loop_
_entity_poly.entity_id
_entity_poly.type
_entity_poly.pdbx_seq_one_letter_code
_entity_poly.pdbx_strand_id
1 'polypeptide(L)'
;MKAIRLSPILAFLLVAVLFLSGCKSSLLVRDTTIKNIIPIFEDYVGTHNYKITYRNDTIGSYRLSLGNVYEPEVSETTKVKEITKQPPPKNSNLPYTAYEETTWKTVSVPGHYVEATARVNITQQGNNVLLVIDTNDAGGSSLDDIYDYIRGFGYVVDKK
;
A
#
# COMPACT_ATOMS: atom_id res chain seq x y z
N MET A 1 -3.51 43.14 -4.06
CA MET A 1 -3.92 41.75 -3.76
C MET A 1 -2.66 40.97 -3.38
N LYS A 2 -2.55 40.48 -2.13
CA LYS A 2 -1.36 39.75 -1.65
C LYS A 2 -1.47 38.28 -2.06
N ALA A 3 -0.54 37.80 -2.89
CA ALA A 3 -0.42 36.39 -3.21
C ALA A 3 0.01 35.62 -1.94
N ILE A 4 -0.84 34.70 -1.49
CA ILE A 4 -0.54 33.79 -0.39
C ILE A 4 0.53 32.82 -0.89
N ARG A 5 1.76 32.98 -0.40
CA ARG A 5 2.85 32.03 -0.66
C ARG A 5 2.54 30.76 0.12
N LEU A 6 1.89 29.80 -0.53
CA LEU A 6 1.71 28.44 -0.02
C LEU A 6 3.09 27.85 0.26
N SER A 7 3.38 27.62 1.54
CA SER A 7 4.66 27.08 2.01
C SER A 7 4.88 25.68 1.44
N PRO A 8 6.10 25.36 0.94
CA PRO A 8 6.43 24.02 0.44
C PRO A 8 6.23 22.92 1.50
N ILE A 9 6.25 23.29 2.78
CA ILE A 9 5.98 22.40 3.91
C ILE A 9 4.53 21.89 3.88
N LEU A 10 3.57 22.73 3.48
CA LEU A 10 2.16 22.34 3.40
C LEU A 10 1.91 21.36 2.25
N ALA A 11 2.59 21.56 1.12
CA ALA A 11 2.55 20.63 0.00
C ALA A 11 3.20 19.28 0.36
N PHE A 12 4.33 19.30 1.07
CA PHE A 12 5.01 18.08 1.52
C PHE A 12 4.16 17.29 2.54
N LEU A 13 3.47 17.99 3.45
CA LEU A 13 2.55 17.38 4.40
C LEU A 13 1.34 16.75 3.69
N LEU A 14 0.77 17.43 2.69
CA LEU A 14 -0.38 16.92 1.92
C LEU A 14 -0.02 15.65 1.14
N VAL A 15 1.17 15.61 0.55
CA VAL A 15 1.68 14.43 -0.16
C VAL A 15 1.94 13.28 0.82
N ALA A 16 2.54 13.55 1.99
CA ALA A 16 2.75 12.54 3.01
C ALA A 16 1.43 11.93 3.54
N VAL A 17 0.37 12.75 3.69
CA VAL A 17 -0.96 12.28 4.09
C VAL A 17 -1.60 11.37 3.03
N LEU A 18 -1.31 11.61 1.74
CA LEU A 18 -1.78 10.73 0.64
C LEU A 18 -1.04 9.38 0.60
N PHE A 19 0.20 9.31 1.09
CA PHE A 19 0.93 8.04 1.21
C PHE A 19 0.54 7.22 2.44
N LEU A 20 -0.17 7.81 3.41
CA LEU A 20 -0.64 7.14 4.63
C LEU A 20 -2.05 6.53 4.50
N SER A 21 -2.76 6.81 3.41
CA SER A 21 -4.05 6.18 3.13
C SER A 21 -3.80 4.87 2.39
N GLY A 22 -4.03 3.74 3.06
CA GLY A 22 -4.11 2.43 2.42
C GLY A 22 -5.09 2.42 1.24
N CYS A 23 -5.02 1.38 0.41
CA CYS A 23 -5.88 1.30 -0.78
C CYS A 23 -7.34 1.10 -0.34
N LYS A 24 -8.13 2.16 -0.49
CA LYS A 24 -9.57 2.14 -0.22
C LYS A 24 -10.33 2.13 -1.53
N SER A 25 -11.13 1.10 -1.72
CA SER A 25 -12.00 0.93 -2.89
C SER A 25 -13.46 0.82 -2.44
N SER A 26 -14.38 1.35 -3.24
CA SER A 26 -15.81 1.23 -2.95
C SER A 26 -16.60 0.80 -4.18
N LEU A 27 -17.55 -0.12 -3.96
CA LEU A 27 -18.34 -0.76 -5.01
C LEU A 27 -19.82 -0.65 -4.66
N LEU A 28 -20.61 -0.11 -5.57
CA LEU A 28 -22.07 -0.06 -5.43
C LEU A 28 -22.69 -1.13 -6.33
N VAL A 29 -23.32 -2.13 -5.73
CA VAL A 29 -24.09 -3.15 -6.44
C VAL A 29 -25.56 -2.73 -6.46
N ARG A 30 -26.14 -2.63 -7.66
CA ARG A 30 -27.50 -2.12 -7.83
C ARG A 30 -28.57 -3.19 -7.68
N ASP A 31 -29.75 -2.74 -7.28
CA ASP A 31 -31.00 -3.51 -7.29
C ASP A 31 -30.88 -4.90 -6.63
N THR A 32 -30.24 -4.94 -5.46
CA THR A 32 -29.96 -6.17 -4.72
C THR A 32 -30.00 -5.95 -3.20
N THR A 33 -29.90 -7.05 -2.46
CA THR A 33 -29.92 -7.05 -1.00
C THR A 33 -28.65 -7.65 -0.42
N ILE A 34 -28.29 -7.24 0.80
CA ILE A 34 -27.12 -7.78 1.52
C ILE A 34 -27.15 -9.32 1.59
N LYS A 35 -28.34 -9.92 1.68
CA LYS A 35 -28.55 -11.38 1.74
C LYS A 35 -28.06 -12.12 0.49
N ASN A 36 -28.04 -11.45 -0.66
CA ASN A 36 -27.52 -12.02 -1.91
C ASN A 36 -26.01 -11.78 -2.05
N ILE A 37 -25.54 -10.63 -1.57
CA ILE A 37 -24.15 -10.20 -1.77
C ILE A 37 -23.18 -10.84 -0.76
N ILE A 38 -23.60 -11.06 0.49
CA ILE A 38 -22.73 -11.71 1.49
C ILE A 38 -22.30 -13.11 1.04
N PRO A 39 -23.19 -14.01 0.58
CA PRO A 39 -22.77 -15.32 0.08
C PRO A 39 -21.81 -15.25 -1.10
N ILE A 40 -22.03 -14.33 -2.05
CA ILE A 40 -21.13 -14.13 -3.21
C ILE A 40 -19.76 -13.63 -2.74
N PHE A 41 -19.72 -12.73 -1.76
CA PHE A 41 -18.48 -12.26 -1.16
C PHE A 41 -17.75 -13.40 -0.43
N GLU A 42 -18.46 -14.24 0.33
CA GLU A 42 -17.86 -15.39 1.00
C GLU A 42 -17.33 -16.42 0.01
N ASP A 43 -18.03 -16.65 -1.10
CA ASP A 43 -17.59 -17.52 -2.20
C ASP A 43 -16.33 -16.95 -2.89
N TYR A 44 -16.30 -15.64 -3.13
CA TYR A 44 -15.11 -14.94 -3.63
C TYR A 44 -13.92 -15.15 -2.70
N VAL A 45 -14.11 -14.95 -1.39
CA VAL A 45 -13.07 -15.14 -0.36
C VAL A 45 -12.55 -16.57 -0.37
N GLY A 46 -13.46 -17.56 -0.45
CA GLY A 46 -13.10 -18.97 -0.53
C GLY A 46 -12.33 -19.32 -1.81
N THR A 47 -12.79 -18.82 -2.95
CA THR A 47 -12.18 -19.06 -4.27
C THR A 47 -10.73 -18.55 -4.33
N HIS A 48 -10.45 -17.43 -3.66
CA HIS A 48 -9.12 -16.82 -3.62
C HIS A 48 -8.24 -17.34 -2.47
N ASN A 49 -8.70 -18.35 -1.72
CA ASN A 49 -8.04 -18.89 -0.53
C ASN A 49 -7.74 -17.83 0.54
N TYR A 50 -8.54 -16.76 0.60
CA TYR A 50 -8.48 -15.78 1.67
C TYR A 50 -9.16 -16.32 2.92
N LYS A 51 -8.71 -15.85 4.09
CA LYS A 51 -9.25 -16.30 5.37
C LYS A 51 -10.02 -15.18 6.05
N ILE A 52 -11.30 -15.42 6.37
CA ILE A 52 -12.06 -14.51 7.22
C ILE A 52 -11.54 -14.64 8.67
N THR A 53 -10.91 -13.59 9.18
CA THR A 53 -10.35 -13.52 10.55
C THR A 53 -11.29 -12.80 11.52
N TYR A 54 -12.24 -12.02 11.01
CA TYR A 54 -13.32 -11.43 11.79
C TYR A 54 -14.60 -11.38 10.96
N ARG A 55 -15.74 -11.66 11.59
CA ARG A 55 -17.07 -11.65 10.98
C ARG A 55 -18.07 -11.03 11.93
N ASN A 56 -18.83 -10.06 11.45
CA ASN A 56 -19.99 -9.51 12.13
C ASN A 56 -21.10 -9.20 11.12
N ASP A 57 -22.00 -10.17 10.95
CA ASP A 57 -23.09 -10.09 9.98
C ASP A 57 -24.11 -9.00 10.32
N THR A 58 -24.26 -8.64 11.60
CA THR A 58 -25.21 -7.61 12.07
C THR A 58 -24.91 -6.23 11.48
N ILE A 59 -23.64 -5.89 11.33
CA ILE A 59 -23.17 -4.61 10.77
C ILE A 59 -22.49 -4.79 9.41
N GLY A 60 -22.48 -6.02 8.88
CA GLY A 60 -21.83 -6.39 7.62
C GLY A 60 -20.33 -6.13 7.60
N SER A 61 -19.63 -6.32 8.72
CA SER A 61 -18.20 -6.01 8.83
C SER A 61 -17.36 -7.28 8.88
N TYR A 62 -16.37 -7.35 7.99
CA TYR A 62 -15.51 -8.51 7.78
C TYR A 62 -14.04 -8.09 7.79
N ARG A 63 -13.17 -8.94 8.34
CA ARG A 63 -11.71 -8.82 8.17
C ARG A 63 -11.20 -10.06 7.47
N LEU A 64 -10.38 -9.86 6.45
CA LEU A 64 -9.73 -10.89 5.67
C LEU A 64 -8.21 -10.86 5.94
N SER A 65 -7.63 -12.05 6.04
CA SER A 65 -6.21 -12.29 5.85
C SER A 65 -6.01 -12.76 4.41
N LEU A 66 -5.21 -12.01 3.66
CA LEU A 66 -4.92 -12.25 2.25
C LEU A 66 -3.64 -13.08 2.05
N GLY A 67 -2.95 -13.41 3.15
CA GLY A 67 -1.67 -14.10 3.16
C GLY A 67 -0.53 -13.22 3.66
N ASN A 68 0.69 -13.74 3.58
CA ASN A 68 1.89 -13.01 3.97
C ASN A 68 2.64 -12.55 2.73
N VAL A 69 3.01 -11.27 2.70
CA VAL A 69 3.82 -10.69 1.63
C VAL A 69 5.23 -10.45 2.19
N TYR A 70 6.23 -10.77 1.38
CA TYR A 70 7.62 -10.48 1.71
C TYR A 70 7.90 -9.01 1.40
N GLU A 71 8.23 -8.22 2.42
CA GLU A 71 8.67 -6.84 2.24
C GLU A 71 10.21 -6.81 2.12
N PRO A 72 10.75 -6.52 0.92
CA PRO A 72 12.19 -6.44 0.72
C PRO A 72 12.76 -5.20 1.40
N GLU A 73 14.03 -5.30 1.80
CA GLU A 73 14.80 -4.19 2.38
C GLU A 73 14.90 -3.02 1.40
N VAL A 74 14.31 -1.86 1.73
CA VAL A 74 14.55 -0.63 0.97
C VAL A 74 15.00 0.48 1.91
N SER A 75 16.31 0.59 2.10
CA SER A 75 16.96 1.79 2.65
C SER A 75 18.32 1.95 1.99
N GLU A 76 18.34 2.60 0.83
CA GLU A 76 19.58 3.00 0.18
C GLU A 76 19.99 4.37 0.72
N THR A 77 20.91 4.39 1.68
CA THR A 77 21.65 5.61 2.00
C THR A 77 23.10 5.45 1.54
N THR A 78 23.36 5.76 0.28
CA THR A 78 24.73 5.78 -0.25
C THR A 78 25.43 7.04 0.24
N LYS A 79 26.37 6.91 1.18
CA LYS A 79 27.31 7.99 1.53
C LYS A 79 28.62 7.75 0.79
N VAL A 80 28.82 8.48 -0.30
CA VAL A 80 30.11 8.57 -0.98
C VAL A 80 30.98 9.56 -0.22
N LYS A 81 32.15 9.14 0.26
CA LYS A 81 33.17 10.05 0.80
C LYS A 81 34.22 10.27 -0.28
N GLU A 82 34.08 11.36 -1.04
CA GLU A 82 35.12 11.80 -1.96
C GLU A 82 36.23 12.50 -1.16
N ILE A 83 37.47 12.02 -1.25
CA ILE A 83 38.64 12.65 -0.62
C ILE A 83 39.45 13.33 -1.72
N THR A 84 39.51 14.65 -1.70
CA THR A 84 40.27 15.45 -2.66
C THR A 84 41.76 15.17 -2.53
N LYS A 85 42.42 14.80 -3.65
CA LYS A 85 43.89 14.69 -3.71
C LYS A 85 44.51 16.08 -3.51
N GLN A 86 45.29 16.25 -2.44
CA GLN A 86 46.25 17.35 -2.39
C GLN A 86 47.49 16.95 -3.20
N PRO A 87 47.87 17.66 -4.27
CA PRO A 87 49.15 17.41 -4.91
C PRO A 87 50.28 17.75 -3.92
N PRO A 88 51.35 16.94 -3.87
CA PRO A 88 52.51 17.29 -3.05
C PRO A 88 53.08 18.64 -3.51
N PRO A 89 53.64 19.46 -2.60
CA PRO A 89 54.31 20.70 -2.98
C PRO A 89 55.40 20.41 -4.01
N LYS A 90 55.58 21.32 -4.99
CA LYS A 90 56.39 21.21 -6.23
C LYS A 90 57.85 20.73 -6.08
N ASN A 91 58.33 20.43 -4.87
CA ASN A 91 59.72 20.10 -4.55
C ASN A 91 59.88 18.85 -3.64
N SER A 92 58.91 17.92 -3.62
CA SER A 92 59.11 16.64 -2.93
C SER A 92 59.05 15.45 -3.89
N ASN A 93 60.04 14.56 -3.79
CA ASN A 93 60.07 13.25 -4.49
C ASN A 93 59.26 12.19 -3.72
N LEU A 94 58.16 12.58 -3.08
CA LEU A 94 57.33 11.64 -2.31
C LEU A 94 56.32 10.96 -3.23
N PRO A 95 56.12 9.63 -3.13
CA PRO A 95 55.15 8.92 -3.95
C PRO A 95 53.73 9.41 -3.66
N TYR A 96 52.90 9.50 -4.70
CA TYR A 96 51.48 9.80 -4.57
C TYR A 96 50.79 8.74 -3.69
N THR A 97 50.29 9.13 -2.52
CA THR A 97 49.44 8.25 -1.70
C THR A 97 48.04 8.18 -2.33
N ALA A 98 47.67 7.03 -2.87
CA ALA A 98 46.29 6.72 -3.24
C ALA A 98 45.56 6.17 -2.01
N TYR A 99 44.33 6.63 -1.78
CA TYR A 99 43.44 6.09 -0.75
C TYR A 99 42.21 5.50 -1.44
N GLU A 100 41.80 4.31 -1.01
CA GLU A 100 40.65 3.57 -1.55
C GLU A 100 39.31 4.18 -1.13
N GLU A 101 38.33 4.10 -2.04
CA GLU A 101 36.95 4.50 -1.80
C GLU A 101 36.20 3.35 -1.13
N THR A 102 35.74 3.54 0.10
CA THR A 102 34.91 2.54 0.78
C THR A 102 33.45 2.97 0.78
N THR A 103 32.63 2.25 0.02
CA THR A 103 31.17 2.41 0.05
C THR A 103 30.62 1.61 1.23
N TRP A 104 30.03 2.28 2.22
CA TRP A 104 29.35 1.61 3.33
C TRP A 104 27.84 1.65 3.10
N LYS A 105 27.22 0.47 2.99
CA LYS A 105 25.75 0.29 3.00
C LYS A 105 25.33 -0.06 4.43
N THR A 106 24.69 0.87 5.13
CA THR A 106 24.11 0.59 6.44
C THR A 106 22.72 -0.02 6.24
N VAL A 107 22.59 -1.30 6.56
CA VAL A 107 21.32 -2.04 6.55
C VAL A 107 20.62 -1.79 7.89
N SER A 108 19.52 -1.03 7.89
CA SER A 108 18.85 -0.62 9.14
C SER A 108 17.67 -1.52 9.56
N VAL A 109 17.13 -2.38 8.68
CA VAL A 109 16.07 -3.33 9.04
C VAL A 109 16.18 -4.61 8.17
N PRO A 110 16.24 -5.82 8.75
CA PRO A 110 16.18 -7.05 7.96
C PRO A 110 14.80 -7.19 7.30
N GLY A 111 14.77 -7.67 6.04
CA GLY A 111 13.52 -7.97 5.33
C GLY A 111 12.64 -8.94 6.15
N HIS A 112 11.33 -8.73 6.13
CA HIS A 112 10.38 -9.48 6.95
C HIS A 112 9.08 -9.76 6.19
N TYR A 113 8.31 -10.73 6.70
CA TYR A 113 6.97 -11.03 6.19
C TYR A 113 5.94 -10.20 6.95
N VAL A 114 5.06 -9.54 6.21
CA VAL A 114 3.93 -8.78 6.75
C VAL A 114 2.64 -9.44 6.29
N GLU A 115 1.66 -9.55 7.19
CA GLU A 115 0.34 -10.07 6.84
C GLU A 115 -0.42 -9.01 6.02
N ALA A 116 -0.79 -9.37 4.80
CA ALA A 116 -1.70 -8.61 3.98
C ALA A 116 -3.13 -8.79 4.51
N THR A 117 -3.82 -7.69 4.80
CA THR A 117 -5.15 -7.71 5.39
C THR A 117 -6.10 -6.78 4.67
N ALA A 118 -7.38 -7.15 4.64
CA ALA A 118 -8.45 -6.29 4.15
C ALA A 118 -9.58 -6.20 5.15
N ARG A 119 -10.18 -5.02 5.27
CA ARG A 119 -11.45 -4.80 5.97
C ARG A 119 -12.51 -4.57 4.91
N VAL A 120 -13.59 -5.32 4.99
CA VAL A 120 -14.72 -5.21 4.06
C VAL A 120 -15.97 -4.88 4.86
N ASN A 121 -16.63 -3.78 4.52
CA ASN A 121 -17.93 -3.42 5.08
C ASN A 121 -18.98 -3.49 3.97
N ILE A 122 -20.00 -4.30 4.17
CA ILE A 122 -21.11 -4.53 3.23
C ILE A 122 -22.39 -3.97 3.86
N THR A 123 -22.97 -2.95 3.25
CA THR A 123 -24.10 -2.21 3.84
C THR A 123 -25.23 -2.02 2.82
N GLN A 124 -26.48 -2.08 3.28
CA GLN A 124 -27.64 -1.75 2.44
C GLN A 124 -27.77 -0.23 2.28
N GLN A 125 -27.96 0.24 1.06
CA GLN A 125 -28.29 1.62 0.71
C GLN A 125 -29.53 1.66 -0.19
N GLY A 126 -30.72 1.73 0.43
CA GLY A 126 -31.98 1.65 -0.30
C GLY A 126 -32.11 0.28 -0.98
N ASN A 127 -32.29 0.26 -2.30
CA ASN A 127 -32.33 -0.96 -3.11
C ASN A 127 -30.94 -1.44 -3.59
N ASN A 128 -29.86 -0.79 -3.13
CA ASN A 128 -28.51 -1.11 -3.54
C ASN A 128 -27.69 -1.62 -2.35
N VAL A 129 -26.56 -2.27 -2.62
CA VAL A 129 -25.59 -2.68 -1.60
C VAL A 129 -24.27 -1.99 -1.87
N LEU A 130 -23.70 -1.35 -0.84
CA LEU A 130 -22.39 -0.74 -0.88
C LEU A 130 -21.37 -1.66 -0.20
N LEU A 131 -20.33 -2.06 -0.93
CA LEU A 131 -19.14 -2.70 -0.38
C LEU A 131 -18.04 -1.65 -0.29
N VAL A 132 -17.45 -1.50 0.88
CA VAL A 132 -16.27 -0.67 1.13
C VAL A 132 -15.13 -1.59 1.53
N ILE A 133 -14.05 -1.55 0.77
CA ILE A 133 -12.87 -2.38 0.93
C ILE A 133 -11.71 -1.46 1.30
N ASP A 134 -11.01 -1.80 2.37
CA ASP A 134 -9.86 -1.07 2.89
C ASP A 134 -8.73 -2.05 3.17
N THR A 135 -7.66 -1.99 2.38
CA THR A 135 -6.49 -2.86 2.52
C THR A 135 -5.35 -2.12 3.21
N ASN A 136 -4.53 -2.86 3.96
CA ASN A 136 -3.23 -2.33 4.35
C ASN A 136 -2.28 -2.25 3.13
N ASP A 137 -1.13 -1.61 3.32
CA ASP A 137 -0.14 -1.40 2.25
C ASP A 137 0.32 -2.72 1.61
N ALA A 138 0.52 -3.76 2.44
CA ALA A 138 0.85 -5.12 1.98
C ALA A 138 -0.28 -5.79 1.17
N GLY A 139 -1.53 -5.38 1.35
CA GLY A 139 -2.69 -5.93 0.64
C GLY A 139 -2.86 -5.43 -0.80
N GLY A 140 -2.37 -4.24 -1.11
CA GLY A 140 -2.33 -3.69 -2.47
C GLY A 140 -3.63 -3.88 -3.26
N SER A 141 -3.51 -4.38 -4.49
CA SER A 141 -4.59 -4.63 -5.46
C SER A 141 -5.21 -6.02 -5.37
N SER A 142 -5.03 -6.74 -4.26
CA SER A 142 -5.44 -8.15 -4.13
C SER A 142 -6.95 -8.38 -4.28
N LEU A 143 -7.77 -7.32 -4.21
CA LEU A 143 -9.22 -7.39 -4.29
C LEU A 143 -9.78 -6.65 -5.52
N ASP A 144 -8.96 -6.33 -6.52
CA ASP A 144 -9.36 -5.49 -7.65
C ASP A 144 -10.37 -6.17 -8.59
N ASP A 145 -10.35 -7.50 -8.65
CA ASP A 145 -11.17 -8.33 -9.52
C ASP A 145 -12.53 -8.70 -8.91
N ILE A 146 -12.77 -8.39 -7.63
CA ILE A 146 -14.06 -8.62 -6.97
C ILE A 146 -15.22 -7.92 -7.71
N TYR A 147 -14.92 -6.81 -8.39
CA TYR A 147 -15.85 -6.12 -9.26
C TYR A 147 -16.34 -7.02 -10.40
N ASP A 148 -15.41 -7.64 -11.12
CA ASP A 148 -15.72 -8.53 -12.25
C ASP A 148 -16.36 -9.82 -11.77
N TYR A 149 -15.92 -10.32 -10.60
CA TYR A 149 -16.50 -11.49 -9.96
C TYR A 149 -17.99 -11.30 -9.67
N ILE A 150 -18.38 -10.21 -8.99
CA ILE A 150 -19.79 -9.92 -8.69
C ILE A 150 -20.60 -9.70 -9.98
N ARG A 151 -20.01 -9.05 -11.00
CA ARG A 151 -20.65 -8.91 -12.32
C ARG A 151 -20.87 -10.24 -13.02
N GLY A 152 -20.01 -11.23 -12.79
CA GLY A 152 -20.15 -12.59 -13.31
C GLY A 152 -21.45 -13.28 -12.88
N PHE A 153 -22.02 -12.89 -11.73
CA PHE A 153 -23.33 -13.35 -11.26
C PHE A 153 -24.53 -12.59 -11.86
N GLY A 154 -24.29 -11.66 -12.79
CA GLY A 154 -25.33 -10.90 -13.48
C GLY A 154 -25.74 -9.58 -12.79
N TYR A 155 -25.02 -9.16 -11.75
CA TYR A 155 -25.29 -7.89 -11.07
C TYR A 155 -24.68 -6.69 -11.79
N VAL A 156 -25.35 -5.54 -11.69
CA VAL A 156 -24.80 -4.24 -12.13
C VAL A 156 -23.98 -3.65 -10.99
N VAL A 157 -22.70 -3.40 -11.25
CA VAL A 157 -21.74 -2.88 -10.25
C VAL A 157 -21.10 -1.59 -10.76
N ASP A 158 -21.06 -0.57 -9.92
CA ASP A 158 -20.36 0.70 -10.16
C ASP A 158 -19.15 0.84 -9.23
N LYS A 159 -17.99 1.24 -9.76
CA LYS A 159 -16.83 1.66 -8.95
C LYS A 159 -17.04 3.10 -8.48
N LYS A 160 -16.86 3.36 -7.19
CA LYS A 160 -17.01 4.68 -6.55
C LYS A 160 -15.70 5.16 -5.95
#